data_AF-A0A383TBF8-F1
#
_entry.id   AF-A0A383TBF8-F1
#
_cell.length_a   1.000
_cell.length_b   1.000
_cell.length_c   1.000
_cell.angle_alpha   90.00
_cell.angle_beta   90.00
_cell.angle_gamma   90.00
#
_symmetry.space_group_name_H-M   'P 1'
#
loop_
_entity.id
_entity.type
_entity.pdbx_description
1 polymer ?
#
loop_
_entity_poly.entity_id
_entity_poly.type
_entity_poly.pdbx_seq_one_letter_code
_entity_poly.pdbx_strand_id
1 'polypeptide(L)' 'MKQTVTMPKINPKNDEVIFGIWTKNIGDSIAAGEVLFEVETDKVVSEVESNFNGVLVETLVKENDTVQTGEAIAIIDIL' A
#
# COMPACT_ATOMS: atom_id res chain seq x y z
N MET A 1 2.28 17.88 0.19
CA MET A 1 1.15 17.77 1.16
C MET A 1 1.11 16.32 1.62
N LYS A 2 1.07 16.04 2.93
CA LYS A 2 1.05 14.65 3.40
C LYS A 2 -0.32 14.01 3.17
N GLN A 3 -0.33 12.85 2.55
CA GLN A 3 -1.51 12.03 2.31
C GLN A 3 -1.31 10.64 2.91
N THR A 4 -2.32 10.20 3.66
CA THR A 4 -2.39 8.83 4.14
C THR A 4 -2.89 7.93 3.02
N VAL A 5 -2.13 6.87 2.75
CA VAL A 5 -2.56 5.75 1.93
C VAL A 5 -3.23 4.73 2.84
N THR A 6 -4.42 4.29 2.44
CA THR A 6 -5.17 3.25 3.14
C THR A 6 -5.24 1.99 2.31
N MET A 7 -5.29 0.83 2.96
CA MET A 7 -5.48 -0.46 2.30
C MET A 7 -6.76 -0.44 1.45
N PRO A 8 -6.68 -0.64 0.12
CA PRO A 8 -7.86 -0.67 -0.72
C PRO A 8 -8.66 -1.96 -0.48
N LYS A 9 -9.89 -1.98 -0.98
CA LYS A 9 -10.72 -3.19 -0.97
C LYS A 9 -10.20 -4.17 -2.03
N ILE A 10 -9.46 -5.19 -1.58
CA ILE A 10 -8.85 -6.20 -2.47
C ILE A 10 -9.82 -7.34 -2.79
N ASN A 11 -10.53 -7.84 -1.77
CA ASN A 11 -11.45 -8.96 -1.92
C ASN A 11 -12.90 -8.48 -1.67
N PRO A 12 -13.86 -8.69 -2.60
CA PRO A 12 -15.24 -8.27 -2.38
C PRO A 12 -15.92 -9.01 -1.21
N LYS A 13 -15.41 -10.18 -0.81
CA LYS A 13 -15.98 -11.03 0.24
C LYS A 13 -15.27 -10.94 1.59
N ASN A 14 -14.03 -10.44 1.63
CA ASN A 14 -13.25 -10.34 2.86
C ASN A 14 -12.67 -8.93 3.01
N ASP A 15 -12.57 -8.45 4.24
CA ASP A 15 -11.94 -7.17 4.55
C ASP A 15 -10.47 -7.31 4.96
N GLU A 16 -10.03 -8.53 5.28
CA GLU A 16 -8.65 -8.83 5.71
C GLU A 16 -7.81 -9.44 4.58
N VAL A 17 -6.56 -8.98 4.47
CA VAL A 17 -5.51 -9.52 3.59
C VAL A 17 -4.17 -9.57 4.33
N ILE A 18 -3.21 -10.32 3.78
CA ILE A 18 -1.84 -10.33 4.28
C ILE A 18 -1.06 -9.29 3.48
N PHE A 19 -0.35 -8.40 4.17
CA PHE A 19 0.56 -7.48 3.53
C PHE A 19 1.76 -8.25 2.99
N GLY A 20 2.01 -8.14 1.69
CA GLY A 20 3.17 -8.73 1.03
C GLY A 20 4.37 -7.81 1.22
N ILE A 21 4.96 -7.38 0.11
CA ILE A 21 6.18 -6.58 0.15
C ILE A 21 5.94 -5.12 -0.27
N TRP A 22 6.81 -4.23 0.21
CA TRP A 22 6.93 -2.89 -0.34
C TRP A 22 7.79 -2.94 -1.61
N THR A 23 7.33 -2.30 -2.69
CA THR A 23 8.12 -2.11 -3.92
C THR A 23 8.93 -0.80 -3.88
N LYS A 24 8.72 0.02 -2.84
CA LYS A 24 9.33 1.33 -2.61
C LYS A 24 9.92 1.41 -1.21
N ASN A 25 11.01 2.15 -1.07
CA ASN A 25 11.62 2.46 0.22
C ASN A 25 11.24 3.88 0.68
N ILE A 26 11.34 4.13 1.98
CA ILE A 26 11.20 5.49 2.52
C ILE A 26 12.26 6.40 1.87
N GLY A 27 11.82 7.51 1.31
CA GLY A 27 12.62 8.46 0.54
C GLY A 27 12.51 8.28 -0.98
N ASP A 28 11.94 7.19 -1.46
CA ASP A 28 11.77 6.96 -2.90
C ASP A 28 10.66 7.82 -3.49
N SER A 29 10.88 8.27 -4.73
CA SER A 29 9.84 8.93 -5.53
C SER A 29 8.81 7.91 -6.03
N ILE A 30 7.55 8.33 -6.04
CA ILE A 30 6.38 7.57 -6.49
C ILE A 30 5.68 8.35 -7.59
N ALA A 31 5.33 7.67 -8.68
CA ALA A 31 4.41 8.19 -9.70
C ALA A 31 3.00 7.59 -9.54
N ALA A 32 1.98 8.32 -9.99
CA ALA A 32 0.63 7.77 -10.10
C ALA A 32 0.61 6.63 -11.15
N GLY A 33 -0.03 5.51 -10.81
CA GLY A 33 -0.02 4.27 -11.58
C GLY A 33 1.21 3.40 -11.36
N GLU A 34 2.15 3.82 -10.51
CA GLU A 34 3.30 2.99 -10.15
C GLU A 34 2.96 2.06 -8.98
N VAL A 35 3.37 0.80 -9.06
CA VAL A 35 3.18 -0.19 -7.99
C VAL A 35 3.88 0.27 -6.71
N LEU A 36 3.15 0.28 -5.60
CA LEU A 36 3.62 0.75 -4.29
C LEU A 36 3.89 -0.40 -3.30
N PHE A 37 3.04 -1.42 -3.33
CA PHE A 37 3.19 -2.63 -2.51
C PHE A 37 2.36 -3.77 -3.10
N GLU A 38 2.63 -4.96 -2.59
CA GLU A 38 1.89 -6.18 -2.90
C GLU A 38 1.07 -6.64 -1.69
N VAL A 39 -0.03 -7.31 -1.96
CA VAL A 39 -0.86 -7.98 -0.95
C VAL A 39 -1.08 -9.43 -1.34
N GLU A 40 -1.12 -10.29 -0.35
CA GLU A 40 -1.34 -11.71 -0.52
C GLU A 40 -2.71 -12.11 0.00
N THR A 41 -3.39 -12.92 -0.81
CA THR A 41 -4.61 -13.63 -0.43
C THR A 41 -4.36 -15.13 -0.51
N ASP A 42 -5.36 -15.94 -0.12
CA ASP A 42 -5.26 -17.41 -0.15
C ASP A 42 -4.87 -17.99 -1.53
N LYS A 43 -5.09 -17.24 -2.61
CA LYS A 43 -4.95 -17.73 -3.99
C LYS A 43 -4.11 -16.85 -4.90
N VAL A 44 -3.96 -15.57 -4.58
CA VAL A 44 -3.41 -14.57 -5.52
C VAL A 44 -2.62 -13.52 -4.77
N VAL A 45 -1.46 -13.15 -5.33
CA VAL A 45 -0.73 -11.92 -5.01
C VAL A 45 -1.26 -10.81 -5.91
N SER A 46 -1.66 -9.69 -5.32
CA SER A 46 -2.17 -8.52 -6.04
C SER A 46 -1.26 -7.32 -5.83
N GLU A 47 -0.92 -6.63 -6.92
CA GLU A 47 -0.17 -5.37 -6.87
C GLU A 47 -1.14 -4.21 -6.59
N VAL A 48 -0.69 -3.27 -5.77
CA VAL A 48 -1.43 -2.04 -5.48
C VAL A 48 -0.64 -0.84 -5.99
N GLU A 49 -1.23 -0.14 -6.95
CA GLU A 49 -0.67 1.07 -7.55
C GLU A 49 -0.96 2.33 -6.71
N SER A 50 -0.05 3.29 -6.75
CA SER A 50 -0.25 4.61 -6.16
C SER A 50 -1.21 5.46 -6.99
N ASN A 51 -2.09 6.20 -6.32
CA ASN A 51 -2.92 7.24 -6.95
C ASN A 51 -2.25 8.62 -6.96
N PHE A 52 -1.04 8.73 -6.42
CA PHE A 52 -0.40 10.01 -6.13
C PHE A 52 1.01 10.07 -6.72
N ASN A 53 1.42 11.29 -7.12
CA ASN A 53 2.82 11.62 -7.40
C ASN A 53 3.43 12.21 -6.13
N GLY A 54 4.56 11.68 -5.65
CA GLY A 54 5.11 12.13 -4.37
C GLY A 54 6.34 11.37 -3.92
N VAL A 55 6.63 11.44 -2.63
CA VAL A 55 7.71 10.70 -1.98
C VAL A 55 7.14 9.86 -0.85
N LEU A 56 7.55 8.59 -0.75
CA LEU A 56 7.21 7.74 0.39
C LEU A 56 7.93 8.25 1.63
N VAL A 57 7.21 8.70 2.66
CA VAL A 57 7.85 9.25 3.87
C VAL A 57 7.75 8.33 5.08
N GLU A 58 6.78 7.41 5.07
CA GLU A 58 6.56 6.50 6.20
C GLU A 58 5.80 5.25 5.74
N THR A 59 6.20 4.08 6.26
CA THR A 59 5.46 2.82 6.15
C THR A 59 4.97 2.43 7.54
N LEU A 60 3.69 2.03 7.63
CA LEU A 60 3.01 1.75 8.90
C LEU A 60 2.81 0.26 9.14
N VAL A 61 3.05 -0.55 8.11
CA VAL A 61 2.87 -2.01 8.10
C VAL A 61 4.11 -2.70 7.54
N LYS A 62 4.31 -3.95 7.94
CA LYS A 62 5.43 -4.80 7.55
C LYS A 62 4.94 -6.00 6.75
N GLU A 63 5.88 -6.62 6.05
CA GLU A 63 5.66 -7.90 5.38
C GLU A 63 5.11 -8.93 6.37
N ASN A 64 4.08 -9.66 5.93
CA ASN A 64 3.30 -10.65 6.69
C ASN A 64 2.34 -10.09 7.75
N ASP A 65 2.17 -8.77 7.86
CA ASP A 65 1.12 -8.21 8.72
C ASP A 65 -0.28 -8.52 8.15
N THR A 66 -1.25 -8.80 9.01
CA THR A 66 -2.66 -8.88 8.62
C THR A 66 -3.26 -7.48 8.69
N VAL A 67 -3.84 -7.02 7.58
CA VAL A 67 -4.33 -5.65 7.42
C VAL A 67 -5.78 -5.63 6.95
N GLN A 68 -6.55 -4.65 7.43
CA GLN A 68 -7.96 -4.48 7.09
C GLN A 68 -8.18 -3.42 6.01
N THR A 69 -9.22 -3.58 5.20
CA THR A 69 -9.65 -2.55 4.25
C THR A 69 -9.86 -1.21 4.97
N GLY A 70 -9.28 -0.14 4.43
CA GLY A 70 -9.34 1.21 5.01
C GLY A 70 -8.30 1.48 6.10
N GLU A 71 -7.53 0.48 6.54
CA GLU A 71 -6.44 0.67 7.49
C GLU A 71 -5.33 1.51 6.86
N ALA A 72 -4.71 2.40 7.65
CA ALA A 72 -3.62 3.25 7.20
C ALA A 72 -2.33 2.44 7.05
N ILE A 73 -1.70 2.48 5.88
CA ILE A 73 -0.54 1.64 5.55
C ILE A 73 0.73 2.45 5.27
N ALA A 74 0.61 3.68 4.80
CA ALA A 74 1.74 4.55 4.48
C ALA A 74 1.35 6.02 4.47
N ILE A 75 2.37 6.88 4.54
CA ILE A 75 2.25 8.32 4.31
C ILE A 75 3.10 8.70 3.10
N ILE A 76 2.50 9.41 2.16
CA ILE A 76 3.15 9.98 0.98
C ILE A 76 3.15 11.50 1.12
N ASP A 77 4.29 12.16 0.87
CA ASP A 77 4.31 13.61 0.65
C ASP A 77 4.09 13.90 -0.83
N ILE A 78 2.89 14.35 -1.16
CA ILE A 78 2.44 14.62 -2.53
C ILE A 78 3.06 15.92 -3.05
N LEU A 79 3.49 15.90 -4.31
CA LEU A 79 4.01 17.05 -5.06
C LEU A 79 2.91 17.87 -5.72
#